data_AF-A0A150WXQ9-F1
#
_entry.id   AF-A0A150WXQ9-F1
#
_cell.length_a   1.000
_cell.length_b   1.000
_cell.length_c   1.000
_cell.angle_alpha   90.00
_cell.angle_beta   90.00
_cell.angle_gamma   90.00
#
_symmetry.space_group_name_H-M   'P 1'
#
loop_
_entity.id
_entity.type
_entity.pdbx_description
1 polymer ?
#
loop_
_entity_poly.entity_id
_entity_poly.type
_entity_poly.pdbx_seq_one_letter_code
_entity_poly.pdbx_strand_id
1 'polypeptide(L)'
;MKKLILLSLSFFFVFTSYSSAQIVGENYEIEQQLLASTKQLNQFFKRFNGEEDVKGRTFEPDDRQYRNERLRKKYLSILFDEEDTDISSQAKNDFIERVTQGDNPEFLNLHSTDWFAVVNTTFLYKGKEMPLLLYMKIQQEALGYEWVIADVAFDPYKTMFDKQRGETKVFLHPMSHELDFMNLRKALVKGGVPESYTLADYKPDFLTIFLYEVKMGILQFQTVNRMNYHFFGIDGWYFSLTNFNRANDNSGWLISDLLQVNTSQKEDLLKIIYEKK
;
A
#
# COMPACT_ATOMS: atom_id res chain seq x y z
N MET A 1 90.75 -24.35 25.82
CA MET A 1 90.13 -24.91 27.04
C MET A 1 89.04 -23.98 27.53
N LYS A 2 87.81 -24.51 27.68
CA LYS A 2 86.69 -24.08 28.54
C LYS A 2 86.23 -22.59 28.52
N LYS A 3 85.03 -22.41 27.92
CA LYS A 3 83.82 -21.67 28.37
C LYS A 3 84.04 -20.23 28.90
N LEU A 4 83.34 -19.22 28.39
CA LEU A 4 81.98 -18.91 28.85
C LEU A 4 81.18 -18.13 27.79
N ILE A 5 79.94 -18.59 27.60
CA ILE A 5 78.89 -17.98 26.79
C ILE A 5 78.29 -16.83 27.60
N LEU A 6 78.31 -15.60 27.07
CA LEU A 6 77.52 -14.49 27.62
C LEU A 6 76.10 -14.58 27.05
N LEU A 7 75.15 -14.96 27.90
CA LEU A 7 73.72 -14.87 27.67
C LEU A 7 73.30 -13.39 27.70
N SER A 8 72.86 -12.82 26.57
CA SER A 8 72.10 -11.56 26.59
C SER A 8 70.62 -11.89 26.82
N LEU A 9 70.13 -11.61 28.03
CA LEU A 9 68.72 -11.73 28.39
C LEU A 9 67.96 -10.53 27.81
N SER A 10 67.46 -10.63 26.58
CA SER A 10 66.49 -9.65 26.05
C SER A 10 65.10 -9.98 26.60
N PHE A 11 64.70 -9.19 27.59
CA PHE A 11 63.38 -9.24 28.21
C PHE A 11 62.35 -8.59 27.27
N PHE A 12 61.74 -9.37 26.39
CA PHE A 12 60.59 -8.93 25.59
C PHE A 12 59.32 -9.04 26.45
N PHE A 13 58.93 -7.93 27.07
CA PHE A 13 57.64 -7.77 27.71
C PHE A 13 56.56 -7.72 26.63
N VAL A 14 55.98 -8.87 26.26
CA VAL A 14 54.76 -8.90 25.45
C VAL A 14 53.62 -8.53 26.38
N PHE A 15 53.28 -7.24 26.42
CA PHE A 15 51.98 -6.80 26.91
C PHE A 15 50.92 -7.35 25.95
N THR A 16 50.26 -8.44 26.35
CA THR A 16 48.97 -8.82 25.75
C THR A 16 47.95 -7.78 26.20
N SER A 17 47.82 -6.70 25.41
CA SER A 17 46.66 -5.85 25.48
C SER A 17 45.46 -6.68 25.02
N TYR A 18 44.68 -7.20 25.97
CA TYR A 18 43.31 -7.61 25.69
C TYR A 18 42.53 -6.34 25.36
N SER A 19 42.58 -5.93 24.09
CA SER A 19 41.60 -5.00 23.55
C SER A 19 40.28 -5.76 23.48
N SER A 20 39.41 -5.54 24.46
CA SER A 20 38.00 -5.84 24.29
C SER A 20 37.46 -4.80 23.33
N ALA A 21 37.31 -5.16 22.06
CA ALA A 21 36.45 -4.40 21.15
C ALA A 21 35.03 -4.50 21.73
N GLN A 22 34.56 -3.43 22.39
CA GLN A 22 33.17 -3.35 22.82
C GLN A 22 32.29 -3.04 21.59
N ILE A 23 31.94 -4.08 20.84
CA ILE A 23 30.79 -4.07 19.93
C ILE A 23 29.54 -4.30 20.80
N VAL A 24 29.21 -3.32 21.64
CA VAL A 24 28.02 -3.38 22.52
C VAL A 24 27.07 -2.20 22.24
N GLY A 25 27.54 -1.15 21.55
CA GLY A 25 26.71 0.00 21.14
C GLY A 25 25.90 -0.26 19.86
N GLU A 26 26.55 -0.60 18.75
CA GLU A 26 25.88 -0.78 17.45
C GLU A 26 24.83 -1.90 17.46
N ASN A 27 25.12 -3.05 18.07
CA ASN A 27 24.17 -4.17 18.09
C ASN A 27 22.92 -3.87 18.93
N TYR A 28 23.04 -3.10 20.01
CA TYR A 28 21.90 -2.74 20.86
C TYR A 28 21.01 -1.68 20.21
N GLU A 29 21.63 -0.68 19.56
CA GLU A 29 20.89 0.33 18.78
C GLU A 29 20.21 -0.29 17.55
N ILE A 30 20.91 -1.18 16.82
CA ILE A 30 20.32 -1.96 15.72
C ILE A 30 19.18 -2.85 16.23
N GLU A 31 19.33 -3.48 17.40
CA GLU A 31 18.26 -4.28 18.02
C GLU A 31 17.05 -3.40 18.38
N GLN A 32 17.25 -2.25 19.03
CA GLN A 32 16.15 -1.33 19.35
C GLN A 32 15.46 -0.76 18.11
N GLN A 33 16.23 -0.44 17.07
CA GLN A 33 15.71 0.00 15.78
C GLN A 33 14.92 -1.11 15.06
N LEU A 34 15.42 -2.35 15.12
CA LEU A 34 14.72 -3.53 14.60
C LEU A 34 13.38 -3.73 15.30
N LEU A 35 13.35 -3.50 16.62
CA LEU A 35 12.18 -3.59 17.47
C LEU A 35 11.20 -2.43 17.24
N ALA A 36 11.65 -1.23 16.88
CA ALA A 36 10.80 -0.07 16.63
C ALA A 36 10.18 -0.08 15.22
N SER A 37 10.90 -0.56 14.20
CA SER A 37 10.41 -0.61 12.82
C SER A 37 9.20 -1.53 12.63
N THR A 38 8.23 -1.14 11.79
CA THR A 38 7.04 -1.95 11.46
C THR A 38 7.22 -2.58 10.08
N LYS A 39 7.99 -3.68 10.00
CA LYS A 39 8.47 -4.23 8.72
C LYS A 39 7.39 -4.93 7.89
N GLN A 40 6.39 -5.48 8.55
CA GLN A 40 5.34 -6.29 7.92
C GLN A 40 3.96 -5.65 8.15
N LEU A 41 3.08 -5.74 7.16
CA LEU A 41 1.70 -5.27 7.32
C LEU A 41 1.00 -5.96 8.50
N ASN A 42 1.18 -7.27 8.66
CA ASN A 42 0.58 -8.00 9.80
C ASN A 42 1.09 -7.46 11.15
N GLN A 43 2.34 -7.01 11.22
CA GLN A 43 2.89 -6.37 12.41
C GLN A 43 2.21 -5.02 12.69
N PHE A 44 1.95 -4.22 11.64
CA PHE A 44 1.17 -3.00 11.78
C PHE A 44 -0.19 -3.27 12.44
N PHE A 45 -0.93 -4.27 11.94
CA PHE A 45 -2.25 -4.64 12.50
C PHE A 45 -2.14 -5.07 13.96
N LYS A 46 -1.16 -5.92 14.30
CA LYS A 46 -0.94 -6.37 15.67
C LYS A 46 -0.61 -5.20 16.60
N ARG A 47 0.27 -4.28 16.19
CA ARG A 47 0.61 -3.07 16.97
C ARG A 47 -0.59 -2.15 17.15
N PHE A 48 -1.33 -1.90 16.08
CA PHE A 48 -2.56 -1.11 16.11
C PHE A 48 -3.57 -1.70 17.10
N ASN A 49 -3.72 -3.02 17.07
CA ASN A 49 -4.66 -3.73 17.93
C ASN A 49 -4.14 -3.96 19.35
N GLY A 50 -2.84 -3.82 19.61
CA GLY A 50 -2.23 -4.16 20.90
C GLY A 50 -2.14 -5.67 21.12
N GLU A 51 -1.85 -6.42 20.07
CA GLU A 51 -1.78 -7.89 20.03
C GLU A 51 -0.33 -8.39 19.97
N GLU A 52 0.66 -7.52 20.18
CA GLU A 52 2.06 -7.91 20.31
C GLU A 52 2.81 -7.10 21.38
N ASP A 53 3.88 -7.67 21.93
CA ASP A 53 4.79 -7.00 22.85
C ASP A 53 5.90 -6.21 22.13
N VAL A 54 6.70 -5.46 22.89
CA VAL A 54 7.78 -4.62 22.34
C VAL A 54 8.88 -5.43 21.65
N LYS A 55 8.90 -6.76 21.86
CA LYS A 55 9.82 -7.71 21.23
C LYS A 55 9.20 -8.41 20.02
N GLY A 56 7.97 -8.05 19.63
CA GLY A 56 7.24 -8.66 18.51
C GLY A 56 6.60 -10.02 18.83
N ARG A 57 6.53 -10.43 20.11
CA ARG A 57 5.79 -11.64 20.50
C ARG A 57 4.31 -11.35 20.51
N THR A 58 3.54 -12.19 19.84
CA THR A 58 2.07 -12.06 19.79
C THR A 58 1.46 -12.41 21.14
N PHE A 59 0.46 -11.64 21.58
CA PHE A 59 -0.35 -11.96 22.75
C PHE A 59 -1.51 -12.87 22.34
N GLU A 60 -1.73 -13.91 23.13
CA GLU A 60 -2.93 -14.72 23.01
C GLU A 60 -4.15 -13.98 23.61
N PRO A 61 -5.38 -14.28 23.20
CA PRO A 61 -6.58 -13.58 23.68
C PRO A 61 -6.82 -13.63 25.20
N ASP A 62 -6.23 -14.60 25.89
CA ASP A 62 -6.29 -14.77 27.35
C ASP A 62 -5.17 -14.01 28.11
N ASP A 63 -4.21 -13.41 27.41
CA ASP A 63 -3.17 -12.58 28.01
C ASP A 63 -3.77 -11.26 28.54
N ARG A 64 -3.35 -10.84 29.74
CA ARG A 64 -3.75 -9.57 30.35
C ARG A 64 -3.33 -8.34 29.55
N GLN A 65 -2.30 -8.47 28.70
CA GLN A 65 -1.81 -7.41 27.83
C GLN A 65 -2.55 -7.38 26.47
N TYR A 66 -3.29 -8.42 26.11
CA TYR A 66 -4.03 -8.49 24.85
C TYR A 66 -4.99 -7.31 24.73
N ARG A 67 -4.81 -6.48 23.69
CA ARG A 67 -5.62 -5.30 23.39
C ARG A 67 -5.68 -4.26 24.51
N ASN A 68 -4.65 -4.22 25.37
CA ASN A 68 -4.58 -3.28 26.47
C ASN A 68 -4.53 -1.81 25.98
N GLU A 69 -5.44 -0.97 26.49
CA GLU A 69 -5.57 0.44 26.07
C GLU A 69 -4.25 1.23 26.15
N ARG A 70 -3.55 1.15 27.30
CA ARG A 70 -2.30 1.89 27.52
C ARG A 70 -1.21 1.47 26.54
N LEU A 71 -1.13 0.17 26.27
CA LEU A 71 -0.18 -0.38 25.30
C LEU A 71 -0.52 0.09 23.88
N ARG A 72 -1.81 0.03 23.51
CA ARG A 72 -2.29 0.49 22.20
C ARG A 72 -2.00 1.96 21.98
N LYS A 73 -2.27 2.84 22.96
CA LYS A 73 -1.94 4.27 22.87
C LYS A 73 -0.45 4.48 22.58
N LYS A 74 0.44 3.74 23.27
CA LYS A 74 1.89 3.79 23.03
C LYS A 74 2.27 3.36 21.60
N TYR A 75 1.71 2.26 21.11
CA TYR A 75 2.01 1.79 19.75
C TYR A 75 1.47 2.74 18.70
N LEU A 76 0.23 3.19 18.83
CA LEU A 76 -0.38 4.07 17.84
C LEU A 76 0.42 5.36 17.67
N SER A 77 1.00 5.91 18.73
CA SER A 77 1.87 7.09 18.63
C SER A 77 3.09 6.88 17.72
N ILE A 78 3.67 5.67 17.66
CA ILE A 78 4.84 5.36 16.82
C ILE A 78 4.48 4.80 15.44
N LEU A 79 3.19 4.56 15.17
CA LEU A 79 2.71 4.07 13.88
C LEU A 79 2.47 5.19 12.87
N PHE A 80 2.55 6.46 13.28
CA PHE A 80 2.52 7.60 12.36
C PHE A 80 3.89 7.85 11.77
N ASP A 81 3.93 8.33 10.52
CA ASP A 81 5.12 8.96 9.99
C ASP A 81 5.43 10.24 10.81
N GLU A 82 6.60 10.26 11.41
CA GLU A 82 7.09 11.40 12.19
C GLU A 82 7.68 12.51 11.32
N GLU A 83 8.08 12.20 10.08
CA GLU A 83 8.55 13.20 9.11
C GLU A 83 7.38 13.88 8.35
N ASP A 84 6.17 13.32 8.48
CA ASP A 84 4.95 13.91 7.93
C ASP A 84 4.48 15.09 8.78
N THR A 85 4.56 16.29 8.19
CA THR A 85 4.13 17.55 8.78
C THR A 85 2.67 17.89 8.51
N ASP A 86 2.01 17.18 7.59
CA ASP A 86 0.65 17.47 7.16
C ASP A 86 -0.38 16.93 8.17
N ILE A 87 -0.04 15.85 8.88
CA ILE A 87 -0.88 15.32 9.95
C ILE A 87 -0.67 16.10 11.26
N SER A 88 -1.62 16.98 11.58
CA SER A 88 -1.59 17.75 12.84
C SER A 88 -1.57 16.87 14.09
N SER A 89 -0.87 17.31 15.14
CA SER A 89 -0.84 16.60 16.44
C SER A 89 -2.22 16.42 17.05
N GLN A 90 -3.14 17.38 16.82
CA GLN A 90 -4.53 17.27 17.27
C GLN A 90 -5.24 16.10 16.57
N ALA A 91 -5.13 16.01 15.25
CA ALA A 91 -5.73 14.90 14.50
C ALA A 91 -5.14 13.54 14.92
N LYS A 92 -3.82 13.46 15.15
CA LYS A 92 -3.18 12.24 15.71
C LYS A 92 -3.81 11.84 17.05
N ASN A 93 -3.93 12.78 17.98
CA ASN A 93 -4.50 12.53 19.31
C ASN A 93 -5.98 12.13 19.23
N ASP A 94 -6.78 12.85 18.43
CA ASP A 94 -8.21 12.56 18.26
C ASP A 94 -8.43 11.16 17.67
N PHE A 95 -7.60 10.77 16.69
CA PHE A 95 -7.64 9.43 16.12
C PHE A 95 -7.24 8.36 17.15
N ILE A 96 -6.15 8.57 17.88
CA ILE A 96 -5.69 7.63 18.92
C ILE A 96 -6.77 7.43 19.98
N GLU A 97 -7.35 8.51 20.50
CA GLU A 97 -8.44 8.42 21.48
C GLU A 97 -9.67 7.72 20.87
N ARG A 98 -10.04 8.03 19.63
CA ARG A 98 -11.20 7.41 18.95
C ARG A 98 -11.07 5.89 18.83
N VAL A 99 -9.89 5.37 18.50
CA VAL A 99 -9.70 3.92 18.29
C VAL A 99 -9.40 3.16 19.59
N THR A 100 -9.02 3.86 20.66
CA THR A 100 -8.69 3.26 21.97
C THR A 100 -9.76 3.47 23.04
N GLN A 101 -10.81 4.26 22.76
CA GLN A 101 -11.88 4.57 23.70
C GLN A 101 -12.43 3.32 24.40
N GLY A 102 -12.34 3.27 25.73
CA GLY A 102 -12.59 2.06 26.52
C GLY A 102 -13.99 1.44 26.37
N ASP A 103 -15.01 2.25 26.12
CA ASP A 103 -16.38 1.76 25.94
C ASP A 103 -16.66 1.19 24.54
N ASN A 104 -15.85 1.56 23.54
CA ASN A 104 -16.00 1.11 22.14
C ASN A 104 -14.66 1.16 21.38
N PRO A 105 -13.68 0.31 21.74
CA PRO A 105 -12.39 0.29 21.05
C PRO A 105 -12.52 -0.32 19.66
N GLU A 106 -11.83 0.28 18.69
CA GLU A 106 -11.83 -0.21 17.30
C GLU A 106 -10.54 -0.93 16.97
N PHE A 107 -10.68 -2.05 16.26
CA PHE A 107 -9.58 -2.94 15.89
C PHE A 107 -9.60 -3.17 14.38
N LEU A 108 -8.41 -3.25 13.79
CA LEU A 108 -8.26 -3.63 12.39
C LEU A 108 -8.34 -5.14 12.25
N ASN A 109 -8.92 -5.59 11.13
CA ASN A 109 -9.01 -7.00 10.78
C ASN A 109 -8.43 -7.21 9.38
N LEU A 110 -7.44 -8.11 9.29
CA LEU A 110 -6.78 -8.46 8.03
C LEU A 110 -7.75 -9.00 6.98
N HIS A 111 -8.90 -9.52 7.39
CA HIS A 111 -9.90 -10.10 6.49
C HIS A 111 -11.07 -9.16 6.21
N SER A 112 -11.01 -7.91 6.69
CA SER A 112 -12.06 -6.92 6.44
C SER A 112 -12.03 -6.40 5.00
N THR A 113 -13.19 -6.00 4.50
CA THR A 113 -13.37 -5.37 3.18
C THR A 113 -13.27 -3.84 3.23
N ASP A 114 -13.04 -3.27 4.42
CA ASP A 114 -12.97 -1.83 4.66
C ASP A 114 -11.60 -1.20 4.35
N TRP A 115 -10.65 -2.01 3.87
CA TRP A 115 -9.36 -1.58 3.40
C TRP A 115 -8.96 -2.30 2.11
N PHE A 116 -8.06 -1.68 1.34
CA PHE A 116 -7.58 -2.21 0.07
C PHE A 116 -6.18 -1.69 -0.23
N ALA A 117 -5.49 -2.33 -1.18
CA ALA A 117 -4.17 -1.90 -1.64
C ALA A 117 -4.26 -1.23 -3.00
N VAL A 118 -3.44 -0.19 -3.19
CA VAL A 118 -3.15 0.40 -4.50
C VAL A 118 -1.72 0.04 -4.84
N VAL A 119 -1.54 -0.78 -5.87
CA VAL A 119 -0.22 -1.25 -6.32
C VAL A 119 0.15 -0.48 -7.57
N ASN A 120 1.17 0.38 -7.46
CA ASN A 120 1.74 1.09 -8.59
C ASN A 120 2.72 0.15 -9.30
N THR A 121 2.47 -0.11 -10.57
CA THR A 121 3.23 -1.05 -11.39
C THR A 121 3.72 -0.41 -12.68
N THR A 122 4.73 -1.00 -13.29
CA THR A 122 5.19 -0.66 -14.64
C THR A 122 4.87 -1.81 -15.57
N PHE A 123 4.27 -1.49 -16.72
CA PHE A 123 4.01 -2.44 -17.81
C PHE A 123 4.64 -1.95 -19.10
N LEU A 124 5.11 -2.87 -19.94
CA LEU A 124 5.45 -2.60 -21.32
C LEU A 124 4.16 -2.65 -22.15
N TYR A 125 3.75 -1.50 -22.68
CA TYR A 125 2.57 -1.35 -23.53
C TYR A 125 3.00 -0.90 -24.92
N LYS A 126 2.79 -1.74 -25.93
CA LYS A 126 3.15 -1.43 -27.33
C LYS A 126 4.61 -0.93 -27.49
N GLY A 127 5.53 -1.51 -26.72
CA GLY A 127 6.96 -1.16 -26.74
C GLY A 127 7.38 0.02 -25.85
N LYS A 128 6.46 0.62 -25.08
CA LYS A 128 6.77 1.71 -24.13
C LYS A 128 6.43 1.30 -22.70
N GLU A 129 7.35 1.54 -21.76
CA GLU A 129 7.06 1.41 -20.33
C GLU A 129 6.08 2.49 -19.87
N MET A 130 5.00 2.08 -19.24
CA MET A 130 3.98 2.98 -18.71
C MET A 130 3.48 2.53 -17.33
N PRO A 131 3.18 3.47 -16.43
CA PRO A 131 2.63 3.15 -15.13
C PRO A 131 1.19 2.67 -15.26
N LEU A 132 0.82 1.72 -14.42
CA LEU A 132 -0.54 1.19 -14.27
C LEU A 132 -0.80 0.93 -12.79
N LEU A 133 -1.98 1.33 -12.31
CA LEU A 133 -2.40 1.05 -10.93
C LEU A 133 -3.29 -0.19 -10.90
N LEU A 134 -2.97 -1.13 -10.02
CA LEU A 134 -3.83 -2.26 -9.67
C LEU A 134 -4.49 -1.97 -8.33
N TYR A 135 -5.81 -2.02 -8.27
CA TYR A 135 -6.57 -1.94 -7.02
C TYR A 135 -6.81 -3.35 -6.51
N MET A 136 -6.14 -3.70 -5.42
CA MET A 136 -6.17 -5.05 -4.86
C MET A 136 -7.08 -5.09 -3.64
N LYS A 137 -7.89 -6.15 -3.50
CA LYS A 137 -8.72 -6.40 -2.32
C LYS A 137 -8.51 -7.81 -1.79
N ILE A 138 -8.74 -7.99 -0.51
CA ILE A 138 -8.87 -9.32 0.08
C ILE A 138 -10.30 -9.80 -0.13
N GLN A 139 -10.44 -11.05 -0.57
CA GLN A 139 -11.72 -11.75 -0.62
C GLN A 139 -11.62 -13.11 0.03
N GLN A 140 -12.74 -13.59 0.57
CA GLN A 140 -12.84 -14.96 1.07
C GLN A 140 -12.96 -15.91 -0.12
N GLU A 141 -12.15 -16.97 -0.13
CA GLU A 141 -12.20 -18.04 -1.14
C GLU A 141 -12.05 -19.39 -0.44
N ALA A 142 -13.07 -20.24 -0.61
CA ALA A 142 -13.22 -21.51 0.10
C ALA A 142 -13.00 -21.39 1.63
N LEU A 143 -11.93 -21.97 2.16
CA LEU A 143 -11.58 -21.99 3.59
C LEU A 143 -10.58 -20.88 3.97
N GLY A 144 -10.19 -20.01 3.04
CA GLY A 144 -9.16 -19.01 3.24
C GLY A 144 -9.49 -17.65 2.63
N TYR A 145 -8.44 -16.85 2.45
CA TYR A 145 -8.51 -15.51 1.89
C TYR A 145 -7.43 -15.33 0.83
N GLU A 146 -7.74 -14.56 -0.20
CA GLU A 146 -6.82 -14.26 -1.29
C GLU A 146 -6.85 -12.78 -1.67
N TRP A 147 -5.77 -12.31 -2.27
CA TRP A 147 -5.70 -11.00 -2.90
C TRP A 147 -6.17 -11.10 -4.35
N VAL A 148 -7.12 -10.25 -4.73
CA VAL A 148 -7.64 -10.16 -6.10
C VAL A 148 -7.50 -8.77 -6.67
N ILE A 149 -7.34 -8.70 -7.99
CA ILE A 149 -7.41 -7.45 -8.75
C ILE A 149 -8.89 -7.07 -8.86
N ALA A 150 -9.30 -6.05 -8.12
CA ALA A 150 -10.67 -5.56 -8.12
C ALA A 150 -10.92 -4.53 -9.23
N ASP A 151 -9.90 -3.75 -9.60
CA ASP A 151 -9.98 -2.73 -10.64
C ASP A 151 -8.58 -2.36 -11.13
N VAL A 152 -8.50 -1.58 -12.21
CA VAL A 152 -7.25 -1.02 -12.74
C VAL A 152 -7.43 0.45 -13.13
N ALA A 153 -6.38 1.25 -12.98
CA ALA A 153 -6.30 2.57 -13.59
C ALA A 153 -5.09 2.64 -14.52
N PHE A 154 -5.37 3.02 -15.76
CA PHE A 154 -4.37 3.13 -16.81
C PHE A 154 -4.74 4.28 -17.73
N ASP A 155 -3.87 5.27 -17.84
CA ASP A 155 -4.16 6.51 -18.58
C ASP A 155 -4.62 6.30 -20.03
N PRO A 156 -4.02 5.37 -20.82
CA PRO A 156 -4.50 5.08 -22.16
C PRO A 156 -5.96 4.62 -22.24
N TYR A 157 -6.48 3.95 -21.20
CA TYR A 157 -7.87 3.49 -21.20
C TYR A 157 -8.84 4.65 -20.98
N LYS A 158 -8.44 5.68 -20.23
CA LYS A 158 -9.29 6.85 -19.93
C LYS A 158 -9.67 7.63 -21.17
N THR A 159 -8.78 7.72 -22.15
CA THR A 159 -9.00 8.49 -23.40
C THR A 159 -9.50 7.63 -24.56
N MET A 160 -9.41 6.30 -24.45
CA MET A 160 -9.76 5.38 -25.54
C MET A 160 -11.27 5.29 -25.81
N PHE A 161 -12.12 5.63 -24.84
CA PHE A 161 -13.58 5.51 -24.94
C PHE A 161 -14.32 6.85 -24.78
N ASP A 162 -13.65 7.96 -25.06
CA ASP A 162 -14.24 9.29 -24.99
C ASP A 162 -15.33 9.47 -26.06
N LYS A 163 -16.59 9.57 -25.61
CA LYS A 163 -17.73 9.76 -26.51
C LYS A 163 -17.83 11.20 -26.99
N GLN A 164 -17.97 11.35 -28.29
CA GLN A 164 -18.37 12.63 -28.89
C GLN A 164 -19.78 13.02 -28.42
N ARG A 165 -19.97 14.31 -28.13
CA ARG A 165 -21.24 14.90 -27.71
C ARG A 165 -21.56 16.12 -28.56
N GLY A 166 -22.85 16.44 -28.65
CA GLY A 166 -23.34 17.61 -29.39
C GLY A 166 -23.35 17.40 -30.90
N GLU A 167 -23.24 18.51 -31.64
CA GLU A 167 -23.42 18.57 -33.10
C GLU A 167 -22.41 17.75 -33.91
N THR A 168 -21.24 17.47 -33.32
CA THR A 168 -20.18 16.69 -33.97
C THR A 168 -20.33 15.17 -33.75
N LYS A 169 -21.31 14.74 -32.94
CA LYS A 169 -21.52 13.32 -32.63
C LYS A 169 -21.95 12.56 -33.89
N VAL A 170 -21.16 11.57 -34.28
CA VAL A 170 -21.57 10.60 -35.30
C VAL A 170 -22.62 9.64 -34.72
N PHE A 171 -23.70 9.39 -35.45
CA PHE A 171 -24.79 8.50 -35.03
C PHE A 171 -25.35 7.67 -36.19
N LEU A 172 -26.07 6.59 -35.86
CA LEU A 172 -26.91 5.89 -36.83
C LEU A 172 -28.29 6.55 -36.87
N HIS A 173 -28.75 6.91 -38.06
CA HIS A 173 -30.12 7.40 -38.23
C HIS A 173 -31.13 6.32 -37.77
N PRO A 174 -32.28 6.68 -37.17
CA PRO A 174 -33.25 5.69 -36.68
C PRO A 174 -33.71 4.68 -37.75
N MET A 175 -33.83 5.12 -39.00
CA MET A 175 -34.19 4.27 -40.15
C MET A 175 -33.01 3.48 -40.76
N SER A 176 -31.82 3.50 -40.14
CA SER A 176 -30.64 2.78 -40.69
C SER A 176 -30.84 1.26 -40.77
N HIS A 177 -31.81 0.71 -40.03
CA HIS A 177 -32.18 -0.70 -40.09
C HIS A 177 -32.72 -1.11 -41.47
N GLU A 178 -33.35 -0.20 -42.21
CA GLU A 178 -33.84 -0.44 -43.58
C GLU A 178 -32.70 -0.65 -44.59
N LEU A 179 -31.47 -0.31 -44.21
CA LEU A 179 -30.26 -0.46 -45.03
C LEU A 179 -29.23 -1.35 -44.32
N ASP A 180 -29.69 -2.30 -43.50
CA ASP A 180 -28.86 -3.24 -42.75
C ASP A 180 -27.73 -2.58 -41.96
N PHE A 181 -27.96 -1.36 -41.48
CA PHE A 181 -26.97 -0.54 -40.78
C PHE A 181 -25.64 -0.37 -41.52
N MET A 182 -25.66 -0.31 -42.86
CA MET A 182 -24.46 -0.24 -43.72
C MET A 182 -23.43 0.81 -43.28
N ASN A 183 -23.85 1.90 -42.63
CA ASN A 183 -22.95 2.94 -42.12
C ASN A 183 -22.09 2.52 -40.90
N LEU A 184 -22.37 1.38 -40.23
CA LEU A 184 -21.54 0.85 -39.14
C LEU A 184 -20.09 0.63 -39.54
N ARG A 185 -19.85 0.30 -40.82
CA ARG A 185 -18.48 0.16 -41.36
C ARG A 185 -17.62 1.41 -41.18
N LYS A 186 -18.22 2.61 -41.04
CA LYS A 186 -17.47 3.85 -40.79
C LYS A 186 -16.96 3.93 -39.35
N ALA A 187 -17.65 3.27 -38.43
CA ALA A 187 -17.31 3.21 -37.02
C ALA A 187 -16.30 2.09 -36.70
N LEU A 188 -16.50 0.92 -37.32
CA LEU A 188 -15.78 -0.32 -37.02
C LEU A 188 -14.51 -0.49 -37.89
N VAL A 189 -13.73 0.57 -38.04
CA VAL A 189 -12.46 0.58 -38.77
C VAL A 189 -11.35 1.17 -37.90
N LYS A 190 -10.10 0.97 -38.31
CA LYS A 190 -8.95 1.60 -37.64
C LYS A 190 -9.10 3.13 -37.66
N GLY A 191 -9.15 3.74 -36.47
CA GLY A 191 -9.37 5.19 -36.31
C GLY A 191 -10.84 5.63 -36.33
N GLY A 192 -11.78 4.69 -36.40
CA GLY A 192 -13.19 4.98 -36.17
C GLY A 192 -13.52 5.22 -34.69
N VAL A 193 -14.78 5.57 -34.42
CA VAL A 193 -15.30 5.94 -33.08
C VAL A 193 -16.43 5.01 -32.63
N PRO A 194 -16.17 3.69 -32.45
CA PRO A 194 -17.20 2.71 -32.12
C PRO A 194 -17.99 3.05 -30.84
N GLU A 195 -17.34 3.67 -29.87
CA GLU A 195 -17.92 4.12 -28.60
C GLU A 195 -19.08 5.11 -28.78
N SER A 196 -19.11 5.87 -29.88
CA SER A 196 -20.20 6.81 -30.21
C SER A 196 -21.54 6.13 -30.47
N TYR A 197 -21.52 4.82 -30.75
CA TYR A 197 -22.69 3.99 -31.06
C TYR A 197 -23.16 3.13 -29.87
N THR A 198 -22.55 3.31 -28.70
CA THR A 198 -23.00 2.70 -27.44
C THR A 198 -24.09 3.54 -26.79
N LEU A 199 -24.75 3.00 -25.76
CA LEU A 199 -25.69 3.76 -24.93
C LEU A 199 -25.01 4.99 -24.32
N ALA A 200 -25.76 6.06 -24.06
CA ALA A 200 -25.19 7.33 -23.58
C ALA A 200 -24.37 7.14 -22.28
N ASP A 201 -24.87 6.30 -21.39
CA ASP A 201 -24.32 5.96 -20.08
C ASP A 201 -23.38 4.74 -20.09
N TYR A 202 -23.07 4.16 -21.26
CA TYR A 202 -22.09 3.07 -21.35
C TYR A 202 -20.76 3.46 -20.70
N LYS A 203 -20.26 2.59 -19.83
CA LYS A 203 -18.97 2.69 -19.16
C LYS A 203 -18.15 1.43 -19.50
N PRO A 204 -16.91 1.58 -20.01
CA PRO A 204 -16.05 0.44 -20.23
C PRO A 204 -15.67 -0.22 -18.90
N ASP A 205 -15.58 -1.54 -18.90
CA ASP A 205 -14.93 -2.28 -17.82
C ASP A 205 -13.43 -2.39 -18.11
N PHE A 206 -12.63 -1.57 -17.44
CA PHE A 206 -11.18 -1.53 -17.66
C PHE A 206 -10.47 -2.80 -17.22
N LEU A 207 -11.03 -3.53 -16.23
CA LEU A 207 -10.46 -4.80 -15.83
C LEU A 207 -10.53 -5.84 -16.95
N THR A 208 -11.67 -5.93 -17.65
CA THR A 208 -11.79 -6.80 -18.84
C THR A 208 -10.78 -6.45 -19.93
N ILE A 209 -10.58 -5.16 -20.22
CA ILE A 209 -9.62 -4.72 -21.25
C ILE A 209 -8.18 -5.07 -20.83
N PHE A 210 -7.83 -4.79 -19.58
CA PHE A 210 -6.55 -5.19 -19.00
C PHE A 210 -6.29 -6.70 -19.15
N LEU A 211 -7.25 -7.53 -18.75
CA LEU A 211 -7.13 -8.99 -18.86
C LEU A 211 -6.96 -9.44 -20.31
N TYR A 212 -7.68 -8.82 -21.24
CA TYR A 212 -7.55 -9.09 -22.67
C TYR A 212 -6.16 -8.72 -23.19
N GLU A 213 -5.67 -7.49 -22.92
CA GLU A 213 -4.38 -7.03 -23.41
C GLU A 213 -3.19 -7.82 -22.82
N VAL A 214 -3.29 -8.26 -21.55
CA VAL A 214 -2.33 -9.17 -20.92
C VAL A 214 -2.34 -10.53 -21.62
N LYS A 215 -3.51 -11.14 -21.82
CA LYS A 215 -3.64 -12.44 -22.51
C LYS A 215 -3.14 -12.40 -23.96
N MET A 216 -3.29 -11.27 -24.63
CA MET A 216 -2.80 -11.06 -25.99
C MET A 216 -1.32 -10.67 -26.07
N GLY A 217 -0.64 -10.49 -24.93
CA GLY A 217 0.77 -10.08 -24.87
C GLY A 217 1.03 -8.63 -25.30
N ILE A 218 -0.02 -7.82 -25.42
CA ILE A 218 0.05 -6.38 -25.77
C ILE A 218 0.54 -5.58 -24.57
N LEU A 219 0.11 -5.99 -23.37
CA LEU A 219 0.44 -5.40 -22.09
C LEU A 219 1.24 -6.42 -21.27
N GLN A 220 2.51 -6.12 -20.97
CA GLN A 220 3.43 -7.08 -20.33
C GLN A 220 3.96 -6.53 -19.02
N PHE A 221 3.72 -7.26 -17.92
CA PHE A 221 4.16 -6.86 -16.58
C PHE A 221 5.69 -6.74 -16.52
N GLN A 222 6.20 -5.65 -15.94
CA GLN A 222 7.63 -5.45 -15.71
C GLN A 222 7.96 -5.55 -14.22
N THR A 223 7.38 -4.66 -13.41
CA THR A 223 7.69 -4.61 -11.97
C THR A 223 6.60 -3.92 -11.15
N VAL A 224 6.62 -4.16 -9.84
CA VAL A 224 5.94 -3.32 -8.85
C VAL A 224 6.89 -2.18 -8.45
N ASN A 225 6.40 -0.95 -8.46
CA ASN A 225 7.16 0.24 -8.07
C ASN A 225 6.97 0.57 -6.60
N ARG A 226 5.71 0.66 -6.16
CA ARG A 226 5.32 0.96 -4.78
C ARG A 226 3.91 0.45 -4.50
N MET A 227 3.59 0.34 -3.22
CA MET A 227 2.27 -0.07 -2.75
C MET A 227 1.84 0.81 -1.60
N ASN A 228 0.56 1.16 -1.59
CA ASN A 228 -0.11 1.90 -0.53
C ASN A 228 -1.33 1.11 -0.08
N TYR A 229 -1.69 1.23 1.19
CA TYR A 229 -2.93 0.68 1.72
C TYR A 229 -3.84 1.81 2.16
N HIS A 230 -5.14 1.68 1.91
CA HIS A 230 -6.14 2.69 2.25
C HIS A 230 -7.18 2.05 3.18
N PHE A 231 -7.48 2.72 4.28
CA PHE A 231 -8.36 2.21 5.34
C PHE A 231 -9.55 3.14 5.54
N PHE A 232 -10.73 2.53 5.61
CA PHE A 232 -12.02 3.20 5.79
C PHE A 232 -12.91 2.49 6.83
N GLY A 233 -12.31 1.60 7.63
CA GLY A 233 -12.96 0.79 8.65
C GLY A 233 -13.16 1.51 9.98
N ILE A 234 -12.43 2.60 10.22
CA ILE A 234 -12.56 3.40 11.42
C ILE A 234 -13.64 4.44 11.21
N ASP A 235 -14.67 4.45 12.05
CA ASP A 235 -15.81 5.32 11.85
C ASP A 235 -15.44 6.81 12.00
N GLY A 236 -15.79 7.60 10.99
CA GLY A 236 -15.41 9.01 10.86
C GLY A 236 -13.99 9.27 10.37
N TRP A 237 -13.19 8.23 10.05
CA TRP A 237 -11.78 8.40 9.70
C TRP A 237 -11.36 7.64 8.44
N TYR A 238 -10.40 8.24 7.74
CA TYR A 238 -9.60 7.63 6.69
C TYR A 238 -8.13 7.73 7.09
N PHE A 239 -7.37 6.69 6.79
CA PHE A 239 -5.91 6.78 6.82
C PHE A 239 -5.30 5.92 5.72
N SER A 240 -4.07 6.26 5.33
CA SER A 240 -3.28 5.45 4.40
C SER A 240 -1.98 4.98 5.02
N LEU A 241 -1.49 3.83 4.55
CA LEU A 241 -0.17 3.31 4.90
C LEU A 241 0.77 3.36 3.70
N THR A 242 1.98 3.81 3.98
CA THR A 242 3.12 3.77 3.06
C THR A 242 4.29 3.06 3.75
N ASN A 243 5.11 2.36 2.96
CA ASN A 243 6.32 1.75 3.46
C ASN A 243 7.51 2.71 3.30
N PHE A 244 8.11 3.12 4.41
CA PHE A 244 9.26 4.02 4.45
C PHE A 244 10.54 3.24 4.77
N ASN A 245 11.50 3.28 3.85
CA ASN A 245 12.82 2.67 4.04
C ASN A 245 13.84 3.74 4.42
N ARG A 246 14.04 3.96 5.73
CA ARG A 246 14.99 4.93 6.28
C ARG A 246 15.70 4.38 7.50
N ALA A 247 16.85 4.97 7.82
CA ALA A 247 17.76 4.50 8.87
C ALA A 247 17.38 4.94 10.30
N ASN A 248 16.15 5.43 10.53
CA ASN A 248 15.65 5.73 11.87
C ASN A 248 14.68 4.65 12.38
N ASP A 249 14.25 4.79 13.63
CA ASP A 249 13.36 3.85 14.32
C ASP A 249 11.91 3.90 13.79
N ASN A 250 11.48 5.06 13.31
CA ASN A 250 10.18 5.26 12.67
C ASN A 250 10.27 4.86 11.19
N SER A 251 10.37 3.56 10.90
CA SER A 251 10.49 3.01 9.54
C SER A 251 9.57 1.80 9.32
N GLY A 252 9.37 1.41 8.06
CA GLY A 252 8.43 0.36 7.66
C GLY A 252 7.05 0.92 7.28
N TRP A 253 6.00 0.14 7.53
CA TRP A 253 4.61 0.53 7.29
C TRP A 253 4.13 1.53 8.35
N LEU A 254 3.88 2.76 7.92
CA LEU A 254 3.46 3.86 8.78
C LEU A 254 2.24 4.56 8.18
N ILE A 255 1.44 5.18 9.05
CA ILE A 255 0.34 6.07 8.68
C ILE A 255 0.95 7.32 8.05
N SER A 256 0.70 7.48 6.75
CA SER A 256 1.22 8.57 5.91
C SER A 256 0.16 9.57 5.47
N ASP A 257 -1.10 9.34 5.82
CA ASP A 257 -2.19 10.29 5.62
C ASP A 257 -3.29 9.96 6.64
N LEU A 258 -3.97 10.98 7.14
CA LEU A 258 -5.02 10.86 8.13
C LEU A 258 -6.04 11.99 7.93
N LEU A 259 -7.30 11.64 7.66
CA LEU A 259 -8.38 12.59 7.45
C LEU A 259 -9.62 12.17 8.24
N GLN A 260 -10.29 13.14 8.86
CA GLN A 260 -11.67 12.95 9.29
C GLN A 260 -12.58 13.03 8.07
N VAL A 261 -13.43 12.03 7.89
CA VAL A 261 -14.30 11.91 6.73
C VAL A 261 -15.72 11.56 7.16
N ASN A 262 -16.70 12.33 6.68
CA ASN A 262 -18.10 11.92 6.70
C ASN A 262 -18.42 11.00 5.50
N THR A 263 -19.66 10.49 5.44
CA THR A 263 -20.09 9.56 4.37
C THR A 263 -19.92 10.13 2.97
N SER A 264 -20.28 11.41 2.74
CA SER A 264 -20.13 12.06 1.42
C SER A 264 -18.64 12.21 1.05
N GLN A 265 -17.82 12.65 2.00
CA GLN A 265 -16.37 12.81 1.78
C GLN A 265 -15.68 11.47 1.52
N LYS A 266 -16.12 10.40 2.17
CA LYS A 266 -15.64 9.03 1.92
C LYS A 266 -15.89 8.61 0.48
N GLU A 267 -17.08 8.86 -0.05
CA GLU A 267 -17.40 8.54 -1.46
C GLU A 267 -16.53 9.35 -2.43
N ASP A 268 -16.33 10.64 -2.18
CA ASP A 268 -15.51 11.49 -3.03
C ASP A 268 -14.03 11.11 -2.97
N LEU A 269 -13.52 10.76 -1.78
CA LEU A 269 -12.16 10.28 -1.61
C LEU A 269 -11.94 8.95 -2.35
N LEU A 270 -12.91 8.02 -2.28
CA LEU A 270 -12.85 6.78 -3.06
C LEU A 270 -12.82 7.05 -4.56
N LYS A 271 -13.61 8.00 -5.08
CA LYS A 271 -13.54 8.39 -6.50
C LYS A 271 -12.15 8.90 -6.89
N ILE A 272 -11.56 9.75 -6.06
CA ILE A 272 -10.21 10.28 -6.27
C ILE A 272 -9.18 9.15 -6.28
N ILE A 273 -9.19 8.27 -5.28
CA ILE A 273 -8.22 7.15 -5.18
C ILE A 273 -8.35 6.20 -6.37
N TYR A 274 -9.58 5.88 -6.80
CA TYR A 274 -9.84 5.02 -7.96
C TYR A 274 -9.65 5.74 -9.30
N GLU A 275 -9.26 7.01 -9.30
CA GLU A 275 -9.13 7.85 -10.50
C GLU A 275 -10.41 7.88 -11.36
N LYS A 276 -11.58 7.74 -10.70
CA LYS A 276 -12.90 7.76 -11.33
C LYS A 276 -13.43 9.19 -11.33
N LYS A 277 -13.72 9.72 -12.53
CA LYS A 277 -14.43 10.99 -12.71
C LYS A 277 -15.93 10.83 -12.51
#